data_AF-A0A953S4Z9-F1
#
_entry.id   AF-A0A953S4Z9-F1
#
_cell.length_a   1.000
_cell.length_b   1.000
_cell.length_c   1.000
_cell.angle_alpha   90.00
_cell.angle_beta   90.00
_cell.angle_gamma   90.00
#
_symmetry.space_group_name_H-M   'P 1'
#
loop_
_entity.id
_entity.type
_entity.pdbx_description
1 polymer ?
#
loop_
_entity_poly.entity_id
_entity_poly.type
_entity_poly.pdbx_seq_one_letter_code
_entity_poly.pdbx_strand_id
1 'polypeptide(L)'
;MTTRKKELLRLYQRERARGFQARWALSNARTRLEWDKHEVAEYSSGEPIDRKRGNVRLRLVPDELCSLEDLEGDCFNPKANPDIPASRLERDRKEFIEKVNADGVWGIIGEYFDGETWRHADSCFGFVGDDWKNSGYDTDIMRATLDEAKDARVCRCCGRPIVKKTEVR
;
A
#
# COMPACT_ATOMS: atom_id res chain seq x y z
N MET A 1 -8.33 27.37 -10.95
CA MET A 1 -7.64 26.31 -10.17
C MET A 1 -7.19 25.20 -11.12
N THR A 2 -5.91 24.79 -11.12
CA THR A 2 -5.38 23.78 -12.06
C THR A 2 -5.97 22.40 -11.80
N THR A 3 -6.02 21.52 -12.81
CA THR A 3 -6.49 20.13 -12.68
C THR A 3 -5.80 19.39 -11.54
N ARG A 4 -4.48 19.57 -11.41
CA ARG A 4 -3.68 18.98 -10.32
C ARG A 4 -4.07 19.47 -8.93
N LYS A 5 -4.41 20.77 -8.78
CA LYS A 5 -4.90 21.31 -7.50
C LYS A 5 -6.30 20.77 -7.16
N LYS A 6 -7.16 20.55 -8.16
CA LYS A 6 -8.48 19.93 -7.97
C LYS A 6 -8.34 18.48 -7.47
N GLU A 7 -7.46 17.70 -8.08
CA GLU A 7 -7.25 16.31 -7.68
C GLU A 7 -6.62 16.20 -6.29
N LEU A 8 -5.61 17.03 -5.97
CA LEU A 8 -5.04 17.07 -4.63
C LEU A 8 -6.09 17.41 -3.56
N LEU A 9 -6.98 18.37 -3.84
CA LEU A 9 -8.05 18.74 -2.91
C LEU A 9 -9.05 17.60 -2.71
N ARG A 10 -9.43 16.90 -3.79
CA ARG A 10 -10.30 15.72 -3.75
C ARG A 10 -9.69 14.61 -2.90
N LEU A 11 -8.42 14.25 -3.14
CA LEU A 11 -7.70 13.26 -2.35
C LEU A 11 -7.60 13.68 -0.89
N TYR A 12 -7.25 14.93 -0.62
CA TYR A 12 -7.20 15.47 0.75
C TYR A 12 -8.54 15.35 1.48
N GLN A 13 -9.64 15.76 0.83
CA GLN A 13 -10.99 15.65 1.41
C GLN A 13 -11.37 14.20 1.71
N ARG A 14 -11.01 13.28 0.81
CA ARG A 14 -11.20 11.85 1.02
C ARG A 14 -10.44 11.33 2.25
N GLU A 15 -9.16 11.69 2.40
CA GLU A 15 -8.39 11.27 3.59
C GLU A 15 -8.92 11.93 4.88
N ARG A 16 -9.43 13.17 4.82
CA ARG A 16 -10.11 13.81 5.96
C ARG A 16 -11.39 13.11 6.38
N ALA A 17 -12.19 12.66 5.40
CA ALA A 17 -13.42 11.91 5.67
C ALA A 17 -13.17 10.56 6.36
N ARG A 18 -11.94 10.04 6.25
CA ARG A 18 -11.48 8.80 6.91
C ARG A 18 -10.94 9.01 8.32
N GLY A 19 -10.94 10.26 8.82
CA GLY A 19 -10.49 10.59 10.17
C GLY A 19 -9.01 10.97 10.31
N PHE A 20 -8.21 10.91 9.24
CA PHE A 20 -6.81 11.33 9.30
C PHE A 20 -6.69 12.81 9.64
N GLN A 21 -5.82 13.19 10.59
CA GLN A 21 -5.54 14.59 10.91
C GLN A 21 -5.07 15.37 9.68
N ALA A 22 -5.30 16.68 9.66
CA ALA A 22 -5.07 17.52 8.48
C ALA A 22 -3.67 17.37 7.86
N ARG A 23 -2.61 17.28 8.68
CA ARG A 23 -1.24 17.08 8.20
C ARG A 23 -1.06 15.73 7.52
N TRP A 24 -1.57 14.66 8.12
CA TRP A 24 -1.50 13.30 7.58
C TRP A 24 -2.34 13.15 6.32
N ALA A 25 -3.57 13.69 6.31
CA ALA A 25 -4.42 13.70 5.14
C ALA A 25 -3.76 14.40 3.94
N LEU A 26 -3.09 15.53 4.16
CA LEU A 26 -2.36 16.22 3.10
C LEU A 26 -1.12 15.43 2.65
N SER A 27 -0.41 14.79 3.58
CA SER A 27 0.72 13.92 3.27
C SER A 27 0.29 12.75 2.37
N ASN A 28 -0.75 12.02 2.78
CA ASN A 28 -1.29 10.87 2.04
C ASN A 28 -1.80 11.28 0.66
N ALA A 29 -2.52 12.40 0.56
CA ALA A 29 -2.98 12.92 -0.72
C ALA A 29 -1.82 13.28 -1.67
N ARG A 30 -0.71 13.83 -1.15
CA ARG A 30 0.50 14.11 -1.94
C ARG A 30 1.21 12.83 -2.36
N THR A 31 1.32 11.85 -1.47
CA THR A 31 1.92 10.54 -1.77
C THR A 31 1.17 9.88 -2.92
N ARG A 32 -0.17 9.79 -2.87
CA ARG A 32 -0.96 9.18 -3.95
C ARG A 32 -0.80 9.92 -5.28
N LEU A 33 -0.85 11.25 -5.26
CA LEU A 33 -0.65 12.05 -6.47
C LEU A 33 0.77 11.92 -7.06
N GLU A 34 1.77 11.64 -6.23
CA GLU A 34 3.12 11.34 -6.70
C GLU A 34 3.20 9.90 -7.23
N TRP A 35 2.62 8.94 -6.50
CA TRP A 35 2.51 7.53 -6.86
C TRP A 35 1.93 7.36 -8.26
N ASP A 36 0.81 8.04 -8.58
CA ASP A 36 0.15 7.98 -9.89
C ASP A 36 1.08 8.33 -11.09
N LYS A 37 2.21 8.99 -10.86
CA LYS A 37 3.19 9.33 -11.92
C LYS A 37 4.22 8.26 -12.16
N HIS A 38 4.45 7.42 -11.15
CA HIS A 38 5.50 6.39 -11.14
C HIS A 38 4.91 4.99 -11.11
N GLU A 39 3.62 4.84 -10.82
CA GLU A 39 2.95 3.56 -10.78
C GLU A 39 2.84 2.95 -12.18
N VAL A 40 3.25 1.70 -12.29
CA VAL A 40 2.97 0.91 -13.48
C VAL A 40 1.54 0.37 -13.37
N ALA A 41 0.63 0.84 -14.24
CA ALA A 41 -0.76 0.37 -14.29
C ALA A 41 -0.83 -1.14 -14.59
N GLU A 42 -1.24 -1.91 -13.58
CA GLU A 42 -1.54 -3.36 -13.54
C GLU A 42 -0.58 -4.35 -14.24
N TYR A 43 0.09 -5.15 -13.42
CA TYR A 43 0.92 -6.32 -13.79
C TYR A 43 0.11 -7.63 -13.91
N SER A 44 -1.21 -7.55 -14.09
CA SER A 44 -2.11 -8.71 -14.03
C SER A 44 -2.48 -9.30 -15.40
N SER A 45 -2.11 -8.65 -16.50
CA SER A 45 -2.55 -9.02 -17.86
C SER A 45 -1.57 -9.91 -18.65
N GLY A 46 -0.35 -10.14 -18.13
CA GLY A 46 0.70 -10.84 -18.88
C GLY A 46 1.36 -10.01 -19.99
N GLU A 47 1.04 -8.71 -20.08
CA GLU A 47 1.65 -7.79 -21.05
C GLU A 47 3.10 -7.39 -20.66
N PRO A 48 3.98 -7.11 -21.64
CA PRO A 48 5.35 -6.68 -21.39
C PRO A 48 5.45 -5.37 -20.60
N ILE A 49 6.49 -5.26 -19.78
CA ILE A 49 6.80 -4.06 -18.97
C ILE A 49 6.88 -2.81 -19.86
N ASP A 50 5.89 -1.91 -19.78
CA ASP A 50 6.02 -0.57 -20.36
C ASP A 50 6.88 0.29 -19.44
N ARG A 51 8.19 0.28 -19.71
CA ARG A 51 9.21 1.08 -19.00
C ARG A 51 8.97 2.59 -19.08
N LYS A 52 7.99 3.06 -19.86
CA LYS A 52 7.59 4.47 -19.94
C LYS A 52 6.46 4.83 -18.98
N ARG A 53 5.78 3.85 -18.38
CA ARG A 53 4.59 4.08 -17.53
C ARG A 53 4.89 4.28 -16.06
N GLY A 54 6.07 3.87 -15.58
CA GLY A 54 6.41 3.98 -14.17
C GLY A 54 7.59 3.09 -13.77
N ASN A 55 8.01 3.17 -12.51
CA ASN A 55 9.02 2.31 -11.91
C ASN A 55 8.65 1.83 -10.49
N VAL A 56 7.43 2.04 -10.02
CA VAL A 56 6.95 1.52 -8.73
C VAL A 56 5.66 0.72 -8.89
N ARG A 57 5.40 -0.20 -7.96
CA ARG A 57 4.14 -0.96 -7.88
C ARG A 57 3.85 -1.44 -6.46
N LEU A 58 2.57 -1.72 -6.20
CA LEU A 58 2.15 -2.59 -5.11
C LEU A 58 1.89 -3.99 -5.67
N ARG A 59 2.42 -5.00 -5.00
CA ARG A 59 2.17 -6.40 -5.33
C ARG A 59 1.45 -7.06 -4.17
N LEU A 60 0.35 -7.74 -4.48
CA LEU A 60 -0.41 -8.54 -3.52
C LEU A 60 0.14 -9.97 -3.50
N VAL A 61 0.32 -10.53 -2.31
CA VAL A 61 0.73 -11.93 -2.11
C VAL A 61 -0.15 -12.59 -1.05
N PRO A 62 -0.49 -13.88 -1.18
CA PRO A 62 -1.12 -14.62 -0.09
C PRO A 62 -0.21 -14.59 1.15
N ASP A 63 -0.83 -14.42 2.31
CA ASP A 63 -0.17 -14.55 3.59
C ASP A 63 -0.48 -15.93 4.17
N GLU A 64 0.45 -16.86 3.95
CA GLU A 64 0.31 -18.27 4.36
C GLU A 64 0.79 -18.52 5.79
N LEU A 65 1.39 -17.53 6.44
CA LEU A 65 2.01 -17.68 7.76
C LEU A 65 1.17 -17.03 8.87
N CYS A 66 0.29 -16.09 8.52
CA CYS A 66 -0.58 -15.44 9.48
C CYS A 66 -1.68 -16.39 9.95
N SER A 67 -1.75 -16.62 11.27
CA SER A 67 -2.79 -17.43 11.87
C SER A 67 -4.05 -16.60 12.13
N LEU A 68 -5.19 -17.28 12.30
CA LEU A 68 -6.41 -16.61 12.73
C LEU A 68 -6.23 -15.90 14.09
N GLU A 69 -5.41 -16.46 14.98
CA GLU A 69 -5.12 -15.89 16.30
C GLU A 69 -4.35 -14.56 16.17
N ASP A 70 -3.40 -14.47 15.23
CA ASP A 70 -2.68 -13.23 14.93
C ASP A 70 -3.61 -12.14 14.41
N LEU A 71 -4.58 -12.51 13.56
CA LEU A 71 -5.56 -11.59 12.99
C LEU A 71 -6.59 -11.12 14.02
N GLU A 72 -7.06 -12.02 14.88
CA GLU A 72 -8.05 -11.70 15.91
C GLU A 72 -7.44 -10.79 16.98
N GLY A 73 -6.21 -11.08 17.41
CA GLY A 73 -5.56 -10.39 18.53
C GLY A 73 -6.51 -10.31 19.73
N ASP A 74 -6.69 -9.10 20.26
CA ASP A 74 -7.62 -8.84 21.37
C ASP A 74 -9.01 -8.36 20.90
N CYS A 75 -9.29 -8.28 19.60
CA CYS A 75 -10.52 -7.65 19.07
C CYS A 75 -11.81 -8.30 19.58
N PHE A 76 -11.78 -9.62 19.85
CA PHE A 76 -12.94 -10.38 20.29
C PHE A 76 -12.83 -10.85 21.75
N ASN A 77 -11.78 -10.43 22.47
CA ASN A 77 -11.54 -10.82 23.85
C ASN A 77 -12.43 -9.99 24.81
N PRO A 78 -13.38 -10.59 25.56
CA PRO A 78 -14.26 -9.85 26.45
C PRO A 78 -13.54 -9.13 27.60
N LYS A 79 -12.34 -9.60 27.99
CA LYS A 79 -11.53 -8.93 29.01
C LYS A 79 -10.88 -7.66 28.49
N ALA A 80 -10.50 -7.65 27.21
CA ALA A 80 -9.94 -6.47 26.55
C ALA A 80 -11.03 -5.48 26.12
N ASN A 81 -12.27 -5.96 25.92
CA ASN A 81 -13.41 -5.16 25.46
C ASN A 81 -14.60 -5.26 26.43
N PRO A 82 -14.45 -4.81 27.69
CA PRO A 82 -15.48 -5.00 28.73
C PRO A 82 -16.79 -4.25 28.45
N ASP A 83 -16.75 -3.21 27.61
CA ASP A 83 -17.92 -2.39 27.25
C ASP A 83 -18.78 -3.03 26.13
N ILE A 84 -18.36 -4.15 25.56
CA ILE A 84 -19.08 -4.85 24.49
C ILE A 84 -19.68 -6.15 25.05
N PRO A 85 -20.99 -6.41 24.86
CA PRO A 85 -21.60 -7.67 25.30
C PRO A 85 -20.89 -8.89 24.69
N ALA A 86 -20.60 -9.91 25.51
CA ALA A 86 -19.89 -11.11 25.05
C ALA A 86 -20.58 -11.82 23.87
N SER A 87 -21.92 -11.83 23.86
CA SER A 87 -22.71 -12.39 22.74
C SER A 87 -22.51 -11.64 21.42
N ARG A 88 -22.23 -10.33 21.49
CA ARG A 88 -21.88 -9.53 20.31
C ARG A 88 -20.46 -9.86 19.85
N LEU A 89 -19.49 -9.96 20.76
CA LEU A 89 -18.11 -10.33 20.42
C LEU A 89 -18.03 -11.70 19.74
N GLU A 90 -18.77 -12.69 20.24
CA GLU A 90 -18.89 -14.03 19.63
C GLU A 90 -19.44 -13.97 18.20
N ARG A 91 -20.50 -13.18 17.97
CA ARG A 91 -21.09 -13.01 16.64
C ARG A 91 -20.11 -12.31 15.69
N ASP A 92 -19.55 -11.19 16.13
CA ASP A 92 -18.63 -10.39 15.32
C ASP A 92 -17.36 -11.22 14.98
N ARG A 93 -16.90 -12.10 15.89
CA ARG A 93 -15.83 -13.08 15.63
C ARG A 93 -16.21 -14.10 14.56
N LYS A 94 -17.43 -14.65 14.61
CA LYS A 94 -17.91 -15.60 13.60
C LYS A 94 -17.97 -14.96 12.21
N GLU A 95 -18.51 -13.75 12.12
CA GLU A 95 -18.56 -12.98 10.88
C GLU A 95 -17.15 -12.69 10.33
N PHE A 96 -16.20 -12.39 11.21
CA PHE A 96 -14.80 -12.20 10.84
C PHE A 96 -14.16 -13.48 10.27
N ILE A 97 -14.36 -14.62 10.93
CA ILE A 97 -13.86 -15.93 10.44
C ILE A 97 -14.47 -16.27 9.07
N GLU A 98 -15.77 -16.04 8.88
CA GLU A 98 -16.44 -16.23 7.60
C GLU A 98 -15.81 -15.36 6.50
N LYS A 99 -15.51 -14.08 6.81
CA LYS A 99 -14.80 -13.18 5.89
C LYS A 99 -13.38 -13.67 5.56
N VAL A 100 -12.59 -14.07 6.57
CA VAL A 100 -11.23 -14.60 6.38
C VAL A 100 -11.24 -15.80 5.43
N ASN A 101 -12.19 -16.73 5.60
CA ASN A 101 -12.31 -17.90 4.75
C ASN A 101 -12.76 -17.55 3.32
N ALA A 102 -13.61 -16.54 3.15
CA ALA A 102 -14.11 -16.11 1.85
C ALA A 102 -13.07 -15.32 1.05
N ASP A 103 -12.39 -14.38 1.71
CA ASP A 103 -11.57 -13.38 1.04
C ASP A 103 -10.07 -13.69 1.10
N GLY A 104 -9.65 -14.59 1.99
CA GLY A 104 -8.25 -14.91 2.25
C GLY A 104 -7.48 -13.81 2.99
N VAL A 105 -6.23 -14.13 3.33
CA VAL A 105 -5.30 -13.24 4.02
C VAL A 105 -4.16 -12.88 3.08
N TRP A 106 -3.78 -11.61 3.06
CA TRP A 106 -2.89 -11.04 2.06
C TRP A 106 -1.85 -10.13 2.68
N GLY A 107 -0.68 -10.12 2.05
CA GLY A 107 0.35 -9.10 2.21
C GLY A 107 0.42 -8.16 1.01
N ILE A 108 0.67 -6.90 1.28
CA ILE A 108 1.02 -5.91 0.26
C ILE A 108 2.51 -5.61 0.33
N ILE A 109 3.17 -5.71 -0.83
CA ILE A 109 4.60 -5.46 -0.99
C ILE A 109 4.78 -4.25 -1.91
N GLY A 110 5.47 -3.23 -1.41
CA GLY A 110 5.95 -2.10 -2.18
C GLY A 110 7.25 -2.44 -2.90
N GLU A 111 7.26 -2.28 -4.21
CA GLU A 111 8.43 -2.59 -5.04
C GLU A 111 8.76 -1.46 -6.01
N TYR A 112 10.05 -1.30 -6.30
CA TYR A 112 10.53 -0.39 -7.35
C TYR A 112 11.49 -1.10 -8.31
N PHE A 113 11.55 -0.63 -9.55
CA PHE A 113 12.47 -1.15 -10.56
C PHE A 113 13.75 -0.33 -10.59
N ASP A 114 14.89 -0.98 -10.35
CA ASP A 114 16.22 -0.34 -10.31
C ASP A 114 16.87 -0.18 -11.70
N GLY A 115 16.22 -0.71 -12.74
CA GLY A 115 16.72 -0.74 -14.12
C GLY A 115 17.12 -2.13 -14.60
N GLU A 116 17.24 -3.09 -13.68
CA GLU A 116 17.54 -4.49 -13.96
C GLU A 116 16.49 -5.43 -13.34
N THR A 117 16.14 -5.20 -12.08
CA THR A 117 15.26 -6.07 -11.29
C THR A 117 14.29 -5.27 -10.42
N TRP A 118 13.20 -5.92 -10.02
CA TRP A 118 12.32 -5.38 -8.99
C TRP A 118 12.97 -5.56 -7.62
N ARG A 119 13.03 -4.46 -6.88
CA ARG A 119 13.53 -4.41 -5.52
C ARG A 119 12.37 -4.20 -4.57
N HIS A 120 12.43 -4.94 -3.46
CA HIS A 120 11.56 -4.73 -2.33
C HIS A 120 11.94 -3.41 -1.64
N ALA A 121 10.93 -2.61 -1.30
CA ALA A 121 11.10 -1.41 -0.49
C ALA A 121 10.52 -1.60 0.92
N ASP A 122 9.28 -2.07 0.99
CA ASP A 122 8.55 -2.27 2.24
C ASP A 122 7.43 -3.29 2.04
N SER A 123 6.90 -3.85 3.13
CA SER A 123 5.73 -4.72 3.09
C SER A 123 4.98 -4.75 4.40
N CYS A 124 3.68 -5.00 4.32
CA CYS A 124 2.83 -5.26 5.47
C CYS A 124 1.88 -6.43 5.13
N PHE A 125 1.61 -7.26 6.12
CA PHE A 125 0.96 -8.56 6.03
C PHE A 125 -0.21 -8.64 7.03
N GLY A 126 -1.05 -9.66 6.92
CA GLY A 126 -2.24 -9.82 7.78
C GLY A 126 -3.48 -9.02 7.36
N PHE A 127 -3.67 -8.70 6.08
CA PHE A 127 -4.89 -8.04 5.60
C PHE A 127 -5.92 -9.05 5.12
N VAL A 128 -7.17 -8.93 5.57
CA VAL A 128 -8.27 -9.77 5.08
C VAL A 128 -8.85 -9.17 3.80
N GLY A 129 -8.84 -9.93 2.71
CA GLY A 129 -9.30 -9.47 1.41
C GLY A 129 -8.64 -8.17 0.96
N ASP A 130 -9.43 -7.10 0.84
CA ASP A 130 -8.96 -5.79 0.41
C ASP A 130 -8.89 -4.72 1.53
N ASP A 131 -8.90 -5.15 2.80
CA ASP A 131 -8.80 -4.27 3.97
C ASP A 131 -7.53 -3.41 3.98
N TRP A 132 -6.49 -3.81 3.25
CA TRP A 132 -5.28 -3.01 3.03
C TRP A 132 -5.57 -1.70 2.30
N LYS A 133 -6.58 -1.66 1.42
CA LYS A 133 -6.90 -0.48 0.61
C LYS A 133 -7.38 0.63 1.51
N ASN A 134 -6.66 1.74 1.52
CA ASN A 134 -6.98 2.91 2.33
C ASN A 134 -6.89 2.72 3.85
N SER A 135 -6.26 1.64 4.31
CA SER A 135 -5.92 1.41 5.73
C SER A 135 -4.96 2.46 6.28
N GLY A 136 -4.23 3.16 5.40
CA GLY A 136 -3.09 4.02 5.77
C GLY A 136 -1.76 3.31 5.50
N TYR A 137 -1.69 2.00 5.77
CA TYR A 137 -0.53 1.17 5.45
C TYR A 137 -0.21 1.17 3.95
N ASP A 138 -1.25 1.17 3.10
CA ASP A 138 -1.08 1.32 1.66
C ASP A 138 -0.31 2.59 1.32
N THR A 139 -0.69 3.73 1.89
CA THR A 139 0.00 5.00 1.65
C THR A 139 1.37 5.11 2.29
N ASP A 140 1.61 4.42 3.40
CA ASP A 140 2.92 4.39 4.04
C ASP A 140 3.90 3.55 3.22
N ILE A 141 3.49 2.38 2.74
CA ILE A 141 4.27 1.55 1.81
C ILE A 141 4.52 2.29 0.49
N MET A 142 3.50 2.97 -0.06
CA MET A 142 3.69 3.81 -1.25
C MET A 142 4.75 4.88 -1.02
N ARG A 143 4.76 5.50 0.16
CA ARG A 143 5.74 6.54 0.50
C ARG A 143 7.15 5.97 0.61
N ALA A 144 7.32 4.88 1.37
CA ALA A 144 8.60 4.19 1.52
C ALA A 144 9.15 3.75 0.14
N THR A 145 8.29 3.18 -0.69
CA THR A 145 8.64 2.74 -2.04
C THR A 145 9.07 3.92 -2.93
N LEU A 146 8.35 5.04 -2.89
CA LEU A 146 8.75 6.25 -3.64
C LEU A 146 10.06 6.85 -3.13
N ASP A 147 10.34 6.76 -1.83
CA ASP A 147 11.58 7.25 -1.24
C ASP A 147 12.77 6.40 -1.70
N GLU A 148 12.68 5.07 -1.61
CA GLU A 148 13.69 4.15 -2.14
C GLU A 148 13.86 4.27 -3.67
N ALA A 149 12.75 4.43 -4.41
CA ALA A 149 12.78 4.59 -5.86
C ALA A 149 13.46 5.88 -6.35
N LYS A 150 13.68 6.89 -5.49
CA LYS A 150 14.46 8.08 -5.86
C LYS A 150 15.94 7.76 -6.03
N ASP A 151 16.44 6.82 -5.25
CA ASP A 151 17.83 6.37 -5.28
C ASP A 151 18.07 5.35 -6.40
N ALA A 152 17.01 4.66 -6.82
CA ALA A 152 16.95 3.95 -8.09
C ALA A 152 17.08 4.94 -9.24
N ARG A 153 18.33 5.15 -9.67
CA ARG A 153 18.68 6.05 -10.77
C ARG A 153 18.21 5.48 -12.09
N VAL A 154 16.92 5.53 -12.40
CA VAL A 154 16.38 5.14 -13.71
C VAL A 154 15.83 6.34 -14.47
N CYS A 155 16.09 6.37 -15.77
CA CYS A 155 15.55 7.40 -16.66
C CYS A 155 14.03 7.28 -16.71
N ARG A 156 13.32 8.34 -16.29
CA ARG A 156 11.85 8.39 -16.27
C ARG A 156 11.19 8.25 -17.66
N CYS A 157 11.96 8.32 -18.75
CA CYS A 157 11.44 8.17 -20.12
C CYS A 157 11.59 6.74 -20.67
N CYS A 158 12.56 5.96 -20.18
CA CYS A 158 12.88 4.66 -20.77
C CYS A 158 13.26 3.55 -19.76
N GLY A 159 13.21 3.85 -18.46
CA GLY A 159 13.53 2.93 -17.36
C GLY A 159 14.99 2.46 -17.33
N ARG A 160 15.90 3.04 -18.12
CA ARG A 160 17.32 2.65 -18.14
C ARG A 160 18.07 3.21 -16.93
N PRO A 161 19.01 2.47 -16.33
CA PRO A 161 19.91 2.99 -15.32
C PRO A 161 20.64 4.27 -15.79
N ILE A 162 20.66 5.31 -14.96
CA ILE A 162 21.43 6.53 -15.13
C ILE A 162 22.78 6.28 -14.46
N VAL A 163 23.73 5.80 -15.26
CA VAL A 163 25.13 5.64 -14.84
C VAL A 163 25.74 7.02 -14.62
N LYS A 164 26.21 7.33 -13.40
CA LYS A 164 27.08 8.50 -13.19
C LYS A 164 28.47 8.14 -13.69
N LYS A 165 29.12 9.04 -14.44
CA LYS A 165 30.57 8.96 -14.61
C LYS A 165 31.18 9.02 -13.21
N THR A 166 31.85 7.95 -12.80
CA THR A 166 32.72 7.97 -11.63
C THR A 166 33.75 9.06 -11.89
N GLU A 167 33.76 10.12 -11.09
CA GLU A 167 34.91 11.01 -11.04
C GLU A 167 36.07 10.17 -10.52
N VAL A 168 36.93 9.75 -11.44
CA VAL A 168 38.24 9.21 -11.11
C VAL A 168 38.99 10.36 -10.45
N ARG A 169 39.18 10.27 -9.13
CA ARG A 169 40.13 11.11 -8.41
C ARG A 169 41.55 10.65 -8.68
#